data_AF-A0A804P3K1-F1
#
_entry.id   AF-A0A804P3K1-F1
#
_cell.length_a   1.000
_cell.length_b   1.000
_cell.length_c   1.000
_cell.angle_alpha   90.00
_cell.angle_beta   90.00
_cell.angle_gamma   90.00
#
_symmetry.space_group_name_H-M   'P 1'
#
loop_
_entity.id
_entity.type
_entity.pdbx_description
1 polymer ?
#
loop_
_entity_poly.entity_id
_entity_poly.type
_entity_poly.pdbx_seq_one_letter_code
_entity_poly.pdbx_strand_id
1 'polypeptide(L)'
;MALDMVIKMANYFSDRVKNVIQNYSIERHWESLNEETGGMNDVLYQLYTITHDMKHLTLAHLFDKPCFLGLLAVQADSISGFHSNTHIPVVIGAQMRYEVTGDPLYKQIASFFMDTINSSHSYATGGTSAGEFWTDPKRLAGTLSTENEESCTTYNMLKVSRNLFRWTKEIAYADYYERALINGVLSIQRGTDPGVMIYMLPQAPGHSKAVSYHGWGTKYDSFWCCYGTGIESFSKLGDSIYFEEKGDPPALNIIQYIPSTYNWKAAGLTVTQQIKTLSSSDQYLQISFSISANTSGQTANINFRIPSWTFADGAGATLNGKDLGSISPGKIVLSCLAFKLRLIF
;
A
#
# COMPACT_ATOMS: atom_id res chain seq x y z
N MET A 1 23.43 -16.48 -3.10
CA MET A 1 22.80 -17.08 -4.31
C MET A 1 21.76 -16.15 -4.94
N ALA A 2 20.61 -15.85 -4.31
CA ALA A 2 19.60 -14.98 -4.92
C ALA A 2 20.09 -13.53 -5.14
N LEU A 3 20.73 -12.93 -4.14
CA LEU A 3 21.33 -11.59 -4.27
C LEU A 3 22.37 -11.53 -5.39
N ASP A 4 23.26 -12.52 -5.47
CA ASP A 4 24.29 -12.60 -6.52
C ASP A 4 23.67 -12.70 -7.92
N MET A 5 22.56 -13.43 -8.07
CA MET A 5 21.81 -13.51 -9.33
C MET A 5 21.24 -12.14 -9.70
N VAL A 6 20.60 -11.45 -8.77
CA VAL A 6 20.04 -10.10 -9.01
C VAL A 6 21.15 -9.10 -9.39
N ILE A 7 22.30 -9.14 -8.71
CA ILE A 7 23.46 -8.30 -9.07
C ILE A 7 23.94 -8.60 -10.49
N LYS A 8 24.04 -9.88 -10.89
CA LYS A 8 24.43 -10.26 -12.26
C LYS A 8 23.41 -9.79 -13.29
N MET A 9 22.10 -9.90 -13.00
CA MET A 9 21.04 -9.39 -13.86
C MET A 9 21.10 -7.87 -13.99
N ALA A 10 21.27 -7.14 -12.88
CA ALA A 10 21.40 -5.69 -12.88
C ALA A 10 22.61 -5.21 -13.70
N ASN A 11 23.75 -5.90 -13.58
CA ASN A 11 24.93 -5.63 -14.41
C ASN A 11 24.64 -5.86 -15.90
N TYR A 12 24.02 -6.99 -16.24
CA TYR A 12 23.63 -7.28 -17.63
C TYR A 12 22.72 -6.20 -18.22
N PHE A 13 21.70 -5.75 -17.48
CA PHE A 13 20.82 -4.67 -17.93
C PHE A 13 21.52 -3.31 -17.96
N SER A 14 22.44 -3.03 -17.03
CA SER A 14 23.26 -1.82 -17.04
C SER A 14 24.04 -1.69 -18.34
N ASP A 15 24.68 -2.76 -18.78
CA ASP A 15 25.47 -2.77 -20.01
C ASP A 15 24.57 -2.61 -21.25
N ARG A 16 23.38 -3.22 -21.27
CA ARG A 16 22.42 -3.03 -22.37
C ARG A 16 21.92 -1.60 -22.47
N VAL A 17 21.53 -0.99 -21.35
CA VAL A 17 21.05 0.39 -21.33
C VAL A 17 22.17 1.35 -21.77
N LYS A 18 23.40 1.15 -21.26
CA LYS A 18 24.57 1.93 -21.71
C LYS A 18 24.78 1.80 -23.22
N ASN A 19 24.72 0.59 -23.77
CA ASN A 19 24.87 0.37 -25.21
C ASN A 19 23.77 1.06 -26.03
N VAL A 20 22.52 1.07 -25.55
CA VAL A 20 21.43 1.82 -26.21
C VAL A 20 21.72 3.32 -26.19
N ILE A 21 22.13 3.86 -25.05
CA ILE A 21 22.42 5.30 -24.91
C ILE A 21 23.62 5.71 -25.77
N GLN A 22 24.67 4.89 -25.81
CA GLN A 22 25.89 5.17 -26.58
C GLN A 22 25.68 5.08 -28.08
N ASN A 23 24.90 4.10 -28.55
CA ASN A 23 24.66 3.90 -29.98
C ASN A 23 23.52 4.79 -30.54
N TYR A 24 22.61 5.24 -29.68
CA TYR A 24 21.46 6.05 -30.05
C TYR A 24 21.41 7.36 -29.26
N SER A 25 20.72 7.38 -28.11
CA SER A 25 20.63 8.54 -27.22
C SER A 25 19.97 8.15 -25.89
N ILE A 26 20.03 9.04 -24.90
CA ILE A 26 19.25 8.89 -23.66
C ILE A 26 17.74 9.01 -23.90
N GLU A 27 17.34 9.88 -24.83
CA GLU A 27 15.95 10.04 -25.26
C GLU A 27 15.42 8.71 -25.82
N ARG A 28 16.19 8.03 -26.69
CA ARG A 28 15.80 6.74 -27.25
C ARG A 28 15.58 5.68 -26.16
N HIS A 29 16.39 5.69 -25.11
CA HIS A 29 16.18 4.83 -23.95
C HIS A 29 14.85 5.14 -23.27
N TRP A 30 14.56 6.41 -22.97
CA TRP A 30 13.29 6.78 -22.33
C TRP A 30 12.05 6.58 -23.20
N GLU A 31 12.16 6.77 -24.51
CA GLU A 31 11.11 6.38 -25.46
C GLU A 31 10.80 4.88 -25.37
N SER A 32 11.82 4.03 -25.21
CA SER A 32 11.60 2.59 -25.05
C SER A 32 10.87 2.24 -23.76
N LEU A 33 10.93 3.10 -22.74
CA LEU A 33 10.15 2.95 -21.50
C LEU A 33 8.68 3.38 -21.65
N ASN A 34 8.22 3.72 -22.86
CA ASN A 34 6.78 3.78 -23.16
C ASN A 34 6.16 2.37 -23.20
N GLU A 35 6.99 1.35 -23.39
CA GLU A 35 6.63 -0.02 -23.04
C GLU A 35 6.70 -0.23 -21.52
N GLU A 36 5.88 -1.14 -21.02
CA GLU A 36 5.83 -1.44 -19.59
C GLU A 36 7.14 -2.06 -19.09
N THR A 37 7.71 -1.45 -18.04
CA THR A 37 8.93 -1.96 -17.37
C THR A 37 8.70 -2.33 -15.91
N GLY A 38 7.47 -2.20 -15.40
CA GLY A 38 7.15 -2.44 -13.99
C GLY A 38 8.00 -1.59 -13.04
N GLY A 39 8.34 -2.15 -11.87
CA GLY A 39 9.10 -1.46 -10.81
C GLY A 39 10.62 -1.55 -10.98
N MET A 40 11.16 -1.40 -12.19
CA MET A 40 12.61 -1.51 -12.42
C MET A 40 13.39 -0.44 -11.65
N ASN A 41 12.88 0.79 -11.55
CA ASN A 41 13.51 1.82 -10.72
C ASN A 41 13.46 1.44 -9.23
N ASP A 42 12.32 0.97 -8.71
CA ASP A 42 12.16 0.51 -7.32
C ASP A 42 13.18 -0.57 -6.94
N VAL A 43 13.24 -1.68 -7.70
CA VAL A 43 14.14 -2.80 -7.37
C VAL A 43 15.62 -2.40 -7.45
N LEU A 44 15.99 -1.50 -8.36
CA LEU A 44 17.37 -1.04 -8.50
C LEU A 44 17.79 -0.06 -7.40
N TYR A 45 16.90 0.83 -6.96
CA TYR A 45 17.16 1.64 -5.76
C TYR A 45 17.28 0.78 -4.51
N GLN A 46 16.41 -0.22 -4.34
CA GLN A 46 16.54 -1.19 -3.23
C GLN A 46 17.85 -1.97 -3.32
N LEU A 47 18.27 -2.38 -4.52
CA LEU A 47 19.56 -3.07 -4.69
C LEU A 47 20.74 -2.16 -4.30
N TYR A 48 20.65 -0.86 -4.59
CA TYR A 48 21.64 0.12 -4.15
C TYR A 48 21.72 0.23 -2.62
N THR A 49 20.59 0.20 -1.88
CA THR A 49 20.65 0.26 -0.41
C THR A 49 21.31 -0.96 0.22
N ILE A 50 21.30 -2.11 -0.47
CA ILE A 50 21.94 -3.35 -0.03
C ILE A 50 23.43 -3.40 -0.40
N THR A 51 23.76 -2.98 -1.63
CA THR A 51 25.10 -3.19 -2.21
C THR A 51 26.01 -1.97 -2.12
N HIS A 52 25.43 -0.77 -2.03
CA HIS A 52 26.10 0.52 -2.15
C HIS A 52 26.89 0.73 -3.45
N ASP A 53 26.64 -0.07 -4.49
CA ASP A 53 27.25 0.12 -5.81
C ASP A 53 26.50 1.20 -6.61
N MET A 54 27.18 2.31 -6.89
CA MET A 54 26.67 3.45 -7.64
C MET A 54 26.15 3.10 -9.04
N LYS A 55 26.55 1.95 -9.62
CA LYS A 55 25.98 1.47 -10.89
C LYS A 55 24.49 1.16 -10.75
N HIS A 56 24.05 0.59 -9.62
CA HIS A 56 22.64 0.31 -9.36
C HIS A 56 21.83 1.59 -9.23
N LEU A 57 22.38 2.59 -8.51
CA LEU A 57 21.76 3.90 -8.39
C LEU A 57 21.61 4.59 -9.76
N THR A 58 22.68 4.58 -10.56
CA THR A 58 22.68 5.17 -11.90
C THR A 58 21.66 4.49 -12.81
N LEU A 59 21.60 3.15 -12.77
CA LEU A 59 20.63 2.41 -13.57
C LEU A 59 19.20 2.68 -13.11
N ALA A 60 18.95 2.78 -11.80
CA ALA A 60 17.64 3.12 -11.25
C ALA A 60 17.12 4.46 -11.78
N HIS A 61 17.98 5.51 -11.79
CA HIS A 61 17.64 6.81 -12.36
C HIS A 61 17.24 6.73 -13.85
N LEU A 62 17.86 5.83 -14.62
CA LEU A 62 17.53 5.65 -16.03
C LEU A 62 16.14 5.02 -16.23
N PHE A 63 15.55 4.39 -15.21
CA PHE A 63 14.21 3.82 -15.22
C PHE A 63 13.12 4.73 -14.61
N ASP A 64 13.45 5.95 -14.18
CA ASP A 64 12.48 6.86 -13.53
C ASP A 64 11.41 7.46 -14.47
N LYS A 65 11.42 7.15 -15.77
CA LYS A 65 10.41 7.59 -16.76
C LYS A 65 10.01 9.08 -16.59
N PRO A 66 10.91 10.03 -16.91
CA PRO A 66 10.71 11.46 -16.61
C PRO A 66 9.45 12.06 -17.25
N CYS A 67 8.98 11.56 -18.39
CA CYS A 67 7.75 12.05 -19.03
C CYS A 67 6.49 11.81 -18.19
N PHE A 68 6.45 10.73 -17.40
CA PHE A 68 5.32 10.46 -16.50
C PHE A 68 5.51 11.16 -15.15
N LEU A 69 6.66 10.97 -14.50
CA LEU A 69 6.93 11.61 -13.21
C LEU A 69 6.96 13.14 -13.31
N GLY A 70 7.33 13.70 -14.46
CA GLY A 70 7.32 15.14 -14.73
C GLY A 70 5.91 15.75 -14.63
N LEU A 71 4.86 15.04 -15.07
CA LEU A 71 3.47 15.49 -14.91
C LEU A 71 3.09 15.62 -13.43
N LEU A 72 3.50 14.63 -12.63
CA LEU A 72 3.26 14.61 -11.19
C LEU A 72 4.11 15.66 -10.45
N ALA A 73 5.33 15.91 -10.94
CA ALA A 73 6.24 16.92 -10.39
C ALA A 73 5.68 18.34 -10.52
N VAL A 74 4.97 18.63 -11.62
CA VAL A 74 4.26 19.91 -11.83
C VAL A 74 2.84 19.89 -11.26
N GLN A 75 2.46 18.85 -10.50
CA GLN A 75 1.16 18.67 -9.87
C GLN A 75 -0.02 18.75 -10.86
N ALA A 76 0.16 18.17 -12.04
CA ALA A 76 -0.89 18.06 -13.06
C ALA A 76 -1.59 16.71 -12.97
N ASP A 77 -2.91 16.72 -12.73
CA ASP A 77 -3.78 15.54 -12.91
C ASP A 77 -4.03 15.32 -14.41
N SER A 78 -3.02 14.80 -15.09
CA SER A 78 -3.03 14.50 -16.53
C SER A 78 -2.69 13.03 -16.79
N ILE A 79 -3.20 12.16 -15.91
CA ILE A 79 -2.96 10.70 -15.96
C ILE A 79 -4.06 9.92 -16.70
N SER A 80 -5.15 10.58 -17.13
CA SER A 80 -6.19 9.96 -17.97
C SER A 80 -5.57 9.34 -19.23
N GLY A 81 -5.98 8.11 -19.55
CA GLY A 81 -5.47 7.34 -20.68
C GLY A 81 -4.16 6.58 -20.41
N PHE A 82 -3.49 6.79 -19.27
CA PHE A 82 -2.32 5.96 -18.92
C PHE A 82 -2.76 4.61 -18.36
N HIS A 83 -2.04 3.55 -18.74
CA HIS A 83 -2.22 2.21 -18.17
C HIS A 83 -1.81 2.23 -16.69
N SER A 84 -2.74 1.93 -15.81
CA SER A 84 -2.63 2.24 -14.38
C SER A 84 -1.50 1.45 -13.73
N ASN A 85 -1.51 0.13 -13.92
CA ASN A 85 -0.55 -0.77 -13.27
C ASN A 85 0.87 -0.68 -13.83
N THR A 86 1.06 -0.10 -15.03
CA THR A 86 2.41 0.23 -15.53
C THR A 86 3.04 1.37 -14.75
N HIS A 87 2.22 2.35 -14.34
CA HIS A 87 2.72 3.63 -13.84
C HIS A 87 2.78 3.68 -12.30
N ILE A 88 1.92 2.96 -11.58
CA ILE A 88 2.00 2.90 -10.10
C ILE A 88 3.38 2.36 -9.62
N PRO A 89 3.97 1.29 -10.20
CA PRO A 89 5.32 0.84 -9.86
C PRO A 89 6.41 1.89 -10.08
N VAL A 90 6.28 2.73 -11.11
CA VAL A 90 7.21 3.85 -11.35
C VAL A 90 7.13 4.86 -10.18
N VAL A 91 5.93 5.14 -9.67
CA VAL A 91 5.73 5.97 -8.47
C VAL A 91 6.33 5.31 -7.23
N ILE A 92 6.21 3.99 -7.07
CA ILE A 92 6.86 3.28 -5.95
C ILE A 92 8.38 3.44 -6.03
N GLY A 93 8.97 3.34 -7.23
CA GLY A 93 10.41 3.60 -7.39
C GLY A 93 10.80 5.06 -7.15
N ALA A 94 9.93 6.02 -7.50
CA ALA A 94 10.09 7.41 -7.07
C ALA A 94 10.11 7.55 -5.54
N GLN A 95 9.26 6.81 -4.82
CA GLN A 95 9.31 6.78 -3.35
C GLN A 95 10.63 6.22 -2.83
N MET A 96 11.12 5.13 -3.44
CA MET A 96 12.41 4.56 -3.06
C MET A 96 13.57 5.53 -3.35
N ARG A 97 13.51 6.29 -4.45
CA ARG A 97 14.48 7.35 -4.74
C ARG A 97 14.51 8.41 -3.63
N TYR A 98 13.35 8.84 -3.12
CA TYR A 98 13.30 9.75 -1.97
C TYR A 98 13.98 9.14 -0.74
N GLU A 99 13.73 7.86 -0.43
CA GLU A 99 14.37 7.19 0.71
C GLU A 99 15.90 7.06 0.54
N VAL A 100 16.38 6.87 -0.69
CA VAL A 100 17.82 6.75 -1.00
C VAL A 100 18.55 8.09 -1.01
N THR A 101 17.93 9.12 -1.61
CA THR A 101 18.60 10.38 -1.96
C THR A 101 18.24 11.54 -1.05
N GLY A 102 17.09 11.45 -0.36
CA GLY A 102 16.50 12.55 0.41
C GLY A 102 15.87 13.66 -0.44
N ASP A 103 15.76 13.50 -1.77
CA ASP A 103 15.23 14.53 -2.67
C ASP A 103 13.72 14.78 -2.43
N PRO A 104 13.34 15.93 -1.84
CA PRO A 104 11.97 16.18 -1.42
C PRO A 104 10.98 16.27 -2.61
N LEU A 105 11.46 16.48 -3.84
CA LEU A 105 10.61 16.45 -5.03
C LEU A 105 9.90 15.11 -5.17
N TYR A 106 10.60 14.00 -4.92
CA TYR A 106 10.05 12.66 -5.10
C TYR A 106 9.04 12.29 -4.01
N LYS A 107 9.18 12.87 -2.80
CA LYS A 107 8.13 12.82 -1.78
C LYS A 107 6.88 13.57 -2.25
N GLN A 108 7.04 14.77 -2.81
CA GLN A 108 5.92 15.58 -3.31
C GLN A 108 5.20 14.89 -4.49
N ILE A 109 5.94 14.31 -5.43
CA ILE A 109 5.40 13.51 -6.54
C ILE A 109 4.51 12.38 -6.02
N ALA A 110 5.01 11.59 -5.05
CA ALA A 110 4.26 10.47 -4.51
C ALA A 110 3.03 10.92 -3.70
N SER A 111 3.15 11.98 -2.90
CA SER A 111 2.02 12.57 -2.17
C SER A 111 0.94 13.08 -3.12
N PHE A 112 1.32 13.88 -4.12
CA PHE A 112 0.40 14.40 -5.12
C PHE A 112 -0.31 13.26 -5.87
N PHE A 113 0.44 12.26 -6.33
CA PHE A 113 -0.14 11.10 -7.02
C PHE A 113 -1.19 10.38 -6.15
N MET A 114 -0.86 10.11 -4.90
CA MET A 114 -1.79 9.46 -3.97
C MET A 114 -3.05 10.29 -3.75
N ASP A 115 -2.91 11.59 -3.57
CA ASP A 115 -4.04 12.51 -3.37
C ASP A 115 -4.91 12.60 -4.62
N THR A 116 -4.29 12.65 -5.81
CA THR A 116 -4.99 12.61 -7.11
C THR A 116 -5.80 11.33 -7.26
N ILE A 117 -5.18 10.16 -7.06
CA ILE A 117 -5.88 8.87 -7.16
C ILE A 117 -7.05 8.81 -6.18
N ASN A 118 -6.79 9.08 -4.90
CA ASN A 118 -7.79 8.96 -3.84
C ASN A 118 -8.98 9.94 -4.01
N SER A 119 -8.73 11.14 -4.54
CA SER A 119 -9.77 12.18 -4.67
C SER A 119 -10.54 12.15 -6.00
N SER A 120 -10.00 11.52 -7.04
CA SER A 120 -10.55 11.67 -8.40
C SER A 120 -10.58 10.41 -9.26
N HIS A 121 -9.82 9.37 -8.92
CA HIS A 121 -9.72 8.12 -9.70
C HIS A 121 -9.98 6.85 -8.89
N SER A 122 -10.44 6.96 -7.63
CA SER A 122 -10.75 5.81 -6.78
C SER A 122 -12.25 5.56 -6.62
N TYR A 123 -12.65 4.29 -6.65
CA TYR A 123 -13.99 3.85 -6.27
C TYR A 123 -14.13 3.72 -4.75
N ALA A 124 -15.34 3.44 -4.28
CA ALA A 124 -15.65 3.32 -2.85
C ALA A 124 -14.89 2.19 -2.14
N THR A 125 -14.47 1.16 -2.88
CA THR A 125 -13.61 0.05 -2.41
C THR A 125 -12.15 0.47 -2.20
N GLY A 126 -11.73 1.65 -2.69
CA GLY A 126 -10.35 2.12 -2.67
C GLY A 126 -9.51 1.74 -3.89
N GLY A 127 -10.01 0.86 -4.77
CA GLY A 127 -9.35 0.55 -6.04
C GLY A 127 -9.48 1.68 -7.07
N THR A 128 -8.77 1.54 -8.19
CA THR A 128 -8.75 2.51 -9.31
C THR A 128 -8.80 1.78 -10.64
N SER A 129 -8.82 2.50 -11.76
CA SER A 129 -8.81 2.01 -13.15
C SER A 129 -10.14 1.41 -13.67
N ALA A 130 -10.35 1.59 -14.97
CA ALA A 130 -11.39 0.93 -15.76
C ALA A 130 -10.76 0.40 -17.05
N GLY A 131 -10.93 -0.89 -17.31
CA GLY A 131 -10.26 -1.58 -18.40
C GLY A 131 -8.73 -1.46 -18.33
N GLU A 132 -8.16 -1.42 -17.12
CA GLU A 132 -6.72 -1.24 -16.81
C GLU A 132 -6.19 0.20 -16.94
N PHE A 133 -6.96 1.13 -17.50
CA PHE A 133 -6.53 2.53 -17.68
C PHE A 133 -7.19 3.46 -16.66
N TRP A 134 -6.51 4.57 -16.34
CA TRP A 134 -7.19 5.69 -15.71
C TRP A 134 -8.05 6.40 -16.75
N THR A 135 -9.24 6.82 -16.33
CA THR A 135 -10.17 7.61 -17.15
C THR A 135 -10.18 9.05 -16.68
N ASP A 136 -11.07 9.88 -17.24
CA ASP A 136 -11.19 11.27 -16.81
C ASP A 136 -11.50 11.40 -15.31
N PRO A 137 -10.86 12.36 -14.61
CA PRO A 137 -10.99 12.51 -13.17
C PRO A 137 -12.44 12.84 -12.79
N LYS A 138 -12.90 12.26 -11.67
CA LYS A 138 -14.25 12.48 -11.12
C LYS A 138 -15.39 12.07 -12.07
N ARG A 139 -15.11 11.21 -13.05
CA ARG A 139 -16.10 10.64 -13.99
C ARG A 139 -16.34 9.14 -13.81
N LEU A 140 -15.96 8.56 -12.67
CA LEU A 140 -16.01 7.11 -12.42
C LEU A 140 -17.40 6.49 -12.62
N ALA A 141 -18.50 7.21 -12.38
CA ALA A 141 -19.85 6.70 -12.60
C ALA A 141 -20.08 6.22 -14.05
N GLY A 142 -19.44 6.86 -15.04
CA GLY A 142 -19.54 6.46 -16.45
C GLY A 142 -18.76 5.20 -16.80
N THR A 143 -17.94 4.69 -15.88
CA THR A 143 -17.05 3.53 -16.09
C THR A 143 -17.56 2.25 -15.42
N LEU A 144 -18.65 2.33 -14.64
CA LEU A 144 -19.17 1.21 -13.86
C LEU A 144 -19.57 0.05 -14.79
N SER A 145 -18.76 -1.00 -14.78
CA SER A 145 -18.82 -2.13 -15.70
C SER A 145 -18.30 -3.41 -15.00
N THR A 146 -18.02 -4.45 -15.77
CA THR A 146 -17.40 -5.69 -15.29
C THR A 146 -15.87 -5.63 -15.29
N GLU A 147 -15.27 -4.65 -15.97
CA GLU A 147 -13.82 -4.47 -16.09
C GLU A 147 -13.37 -3.23 -15.33
N ASN A 148 -13.59 -3.21 -14.02
CA ASN A 148 -13.07 -2.17 -13.14
C ASN A 148 -12.06 -2.75 -12.15
N GLU A 149 -11.20 -1.91 -11.62
CA GLU A 149 -10.32 -2.27 -10.51
C GLU A 149 -9.50 -3.53 -10.75
N GLU A 150 -8.55 -3.44 -11.69
CA GLU A 150 -7.49 -4.44 -11.81
C GLU A 150 -6.80 -4.61 -10.44
N SER A 151 -6.76 -5.83 -9.91
CA SER A 151 -6.27 -6.08 -8.55
C SER A 151 -4.79 -5.70 -8.34
N CYS A 152 -3.95 -5.76 -9.38
CA CYS A 152 -2.56 -5.29 -9.32
C CYS A 152 -2.46 -3.80 -8.96
N THR A 153 -3.40 -2.98 -9.44
CA THR A 153 -3.40 -1.54 -9.17
C THR A 153 -3.61 -1.30 -7.67
N THR A 154 -4.59 -1.98 -7.06
CA THR A 154 -4.83 -1.92 -5.60
C THR A 154 -3.61 -2.41 -4.83
N TYR A 155 -3.02 -3.54 -5.22
CA TYR A 155 -1.79 -4.05 -4.60
C TYR A 155 -0.64 -3.02 -4.61
N ASN A 156 -0.39 -2.37 -5.74
CA ASN A 156 0.68 -1.38 -5.85
C ASN A 156 0.31 -0.07 -5.14
N MET A 157 -0.96 0.35 -5.14
CA MET A 157 -1.42 1.51 -4.38
C MET A 157 -1.28 1.32 -2.87
N LEU A 158 -1.44 0.10 -2.34
CA LEU A 158 -1.15 -0.20 -0.94
C LEU A 158 0.32 0.09 -0.61
N LYS A 159 1.28 -0.26 -1.49
CA LYS A 159 2.69 0.10 -1.29
C LYS A 159 2.90 1.62 -1.24
N VAL A 160 2.27 2.35 -2.17
CA VAL A 160 2.33 3.82 -2.22
C VAL A 160 1.84 4.42 -0.90
N SER A 161 0.64 4.03 -0.46
CA SER A 161 0.04 4.50 0.78
C SER A 161 0.89 4.16 2.01
N ARG A 162 1.38 2.92 2.11
CA ARG A 162 2.25 2.46 3.20
C ARG A 162 3.52 3.31 3.33
N ASN A 163 4.19 3.60 2.22
CA ASN A 163 5.41 4.39 2.23
C ASN A 163 5.12 5.85 2.62
N LEU A 164 4.02 6.43 2.14
CA LEU A 164 3.59 7.76 2.58
C LEU A 164 3.30 7.80 4.08
N PHE A 165 2.58 6.80 4.60
CA PHE A 165 2.35 6.68 6.05
C PHE A 165 3.67 6.58 6.83
N ARG A 166 4.65 5.81 6.36
CA ARG A 166 5.99 5.72 7.00
C ARG A 166 6.66 7.09 7.15
N TRP A 167 6.44 8.01 6.22
CA TRP A 167 7.09 9.33 6.23
C TRP A 167 6.28 10.40 6.95
N THR A 168 4.96 10.36 6.88
CA THR A 168 4.10 11.47 7.33
C THR A 168 3.28 11.13 8.57
N LYS A 169 2.98 9.85 8.79
CA LYS A 169 2.06 9.37 9.84
C LYS A 169 0.63 9.93 9.72
N GLU A 170 0.28 10.44 8.54
CA GLU A 170 -1.04 10.97 8.24
C GLU A 170 -2.07 9.83 8.22
N ILE A 171 -3.15 10.02 8.97
CA ILE A 171 -4.21 9.01 9.14
C ILE A 171 -4.91 8.73 7.81
N ALA A 172 -5.00 9.72 6.91
CA ALA A 172 -5.59 9.57 5.59
C ALA A 172 -4.99 8.41 4.78
N TYR A 173 -3.66 8.18 4.90
CA TYR A 173 -3.02 7.05 4.22
C TYR A 173 -3.36 5.71 4.87
N ALA A 174 -3.45 5.67 6.20
CA ALA A 174 -3.89 4.47 6.91
C ALA A 174 -5.37 4.13 6.64
N ASP A 175 -6.23 5.13 6.52
CA ASP A 175 -7.64 4.96 6.16
C ASP A 175 -7.79 4.46 4.73
N TYR A 176 -7.03 5.02 3.78
CA TYR A 176 -6.97 4.49 2.41
C TYR A 176 -6.50 3.03 2.42
N TYR A 177 -5.44 2.72 3.17
CA TYR A 177 -4.88 1.37 3.25
C TYR A 177 -5.91 0.36 3.76
N GLU A 178 -6.63 0.69 4.84
CA GLU A 178 -7.73 -0.13 5.37
C GLU A 178 -8.81 -0.35 4.32
N ARG A 179 -9.30 0.73 3.70
CA ARG A 179 -10.38 0.65 2.70
C ARG A 179 -9.99 -0.24 1.52
N ALA A 180 -8.81 -0.02 0.95
CA ALA A 180 -8.29 -0.77 -0.19
C ALA A 180 -7.95 -2.23 0.16
N LEU A 181 -7.42 -2.50 1.36
CA LEU A 181 -7.13 -3.86 1.80
C LEU A 181 -8.42 -4.68 2.01
N ILE A 182 -9.34 -4.15 2.81
CA ILE A 182 -10.56 -4.87 3.21
C ILE A 182 -11.51 -5.07 2.02
N ASN A 183 -11.71 -4.04 1.20
CA ASN A 183 -12.66 -4.11 0.09
C ASN A 183 -12.00 -4.54 -1.22
N GLY A 184 -10.79 -4.04 -1.50
CA GLY A 184 -10.11 -4.22 -2.79
C GLY A 184 -9.17 -5.42 -2.87
N VAL A 185 -8.61 -5.91 -1.75
CA VAL A 185 -7.70 -7.08 -1.75
C VAL A 185 -8.37 -8.33 -1.20
N LEU A 186 -8.92 -8.28 0.01
CA LEU A 186 -9.53 -9.48 0.61
C LEU A 186 -10.69 -10.04 -0.22
N SER A 187 -11.36 -9.16 -0.97
CA SER A 187 -12.53 -9.52 -1.74
C SER A 187 -12.23 -10.16 -3.11
N ILE A 188 -10.97 -10.19 -3.55
CA ILE A 188 -10.59 -10.75 -4.87
C ILE A 188 -10.44 -12.27 -4.88
N GLN A 189 -10.28 -12.87 -3.70
CA GLN A 189 -10.15 -14.32 -3.56
C GLN A 189 -11.51 -14.95 -3.25
N ARG A 190 -11.78 -16.08 -3.88
CA ARG A 190 -13.02 -16.83 -3.68
C ARG A 190 -13.03 -17.45 -2.28
N GLY A 191 -13.98 -17.03 -1.44
CA GLY A 191 -14.05 -17.48 -0.04
C GLY A 191 -14.25 -18.99 0.13
N THR A 192 -14.85 -19.68 -0.85
CA THR A 192 -15.03 -21.14 -0.85
C THR A 192 -13.82 -21.90 -1.38
N ASP A 193 -12.93 -21.24 -2.13
CA ASP A 193 -11.85 -21.86 -2.88
C ASP A 193 -10.58 -21.00 -2.78
N PRO A 194 -9.82 -21.12 -1.67
CA PRO A 194 -8.56 -20.40 -1.51
C PRO A 194 -7.61 -20.66 -2.69
N GLY A 195 -6.95 -19.60 -3.17
CA GLY A 195 -6.09 -19.61 -4.35
C GLY A 195 -6.82 -19.26 -5.65
N VAL A 196 -8.15 -19.29 -5.69
CA VAL A 196 -8.93 -18.85 -6.86
C VAL A 196 -9.22 -17.36 -6.75
N MET A 197 -8.65 -16.56 -7.65
CA MET A 197 -8.72 -15.10 -7.63
C MET A 197 -9.29 -14.54 -8.94
N ILE A 198 -9.87 -13.33 -8.86
CA ILE A 198 -10.29 -12.52 -10.03
C ILE A 198 -9.18 -11.57 -10.47
N TYR A 199 -9.25 -11.15 -11.73
CA TYR A 199 -8.38 -10.10 -12.28
C TYR A 199 -8.93 -8.70 -11.97
N MET A 200 -10.18 -8.47 -12.39
CA MET A 200 -10.95 -7.24 -12.20
C MET A 200 -11.91 -7.40 -11.03
N LEU A 201 -12.20 -6.33 -10.31
CA LEU A 201 -13.25 -6.24 -9.30
C LEU A 201 -14.43 -5.40 -9.86
N PRO A 202 -15.45 -6.04 -10.48
CA PRO A 202 -16.60 -5.37 -11.08
C PRO A 202 -17.29 -4.36 -10.14
N GLN A 203 -17.62 -3.18 -10.67
CA GLN A 203 -18.34 -2.13 -9.94
C GLN A 203 -19.76 -1.90 -10.49
N ALA A 204 -20.16 -2.59 -11.57
CA ALA A 204 -21.50 -2.48 -12.13
C ALA A 204 -22.60 -2.99 -11.15
N PRO A 205 -23.69 -2.23 -10.95
CA PRO A 205 -24.79 -2.64 -10.08
C PRO A 205 -25.43 -3.96 -10.52
N GLY A 206 -25.59 -4.90 -9.59
CA GLY A 206 -26.27 -6.19 -9.86
C GLY A 206 -25.42 -7.22 -10.61
N HIS A 207 -24.13 -6.95 -10.85
CA HIS A 207 -23.22 -7.91 -11.47
C HIS A 207 -22.48 -8.78 -10.45
N SER A 208 -22.06 -9.95 -10.91
CA SER A 208 -21.27 -10.90 -10.13
C SER A 208 -19.79 -10.74 -10.45
N LYS A 209 -18.92 -10.94 -9.44
CA LYS A 209 -17.46 -11.09 -9.62
C LYS A 209 -17.09 -12.23 -10.57
N ALA A 210 -17.98 -13.21 -10.73
CA ALA A 210 -17.79 -14.32 -11.68
C ALA A 210 -18.01 -13.90 -13.14
N VAL A 211 -18.63 -12.75 -13.40
CA VAL A 211 -19.04 -12.29 -14.73
C VAL A 211 -18.22 -11.05 -15.09
N SER A 212 -17.03 -11.31 -15.62
CA SER A 212 -16.11 -10.36 -16.26
C SER A 212 -15.43 -11.07 -17.43
N TYR A 213 -14.67 -10.34 -18.25
CA TYR A 213 -13.88 -10.92 -19.33
C TYR A 213 -12.97 -12.05 -18.82
N HIS A 214 -12.41 -11.87 -17.62
CA HIS A 214 -11.51 -12.82 -16.98
C HIS A 214 -12.25 -13.84 -16.09
N GLY A 215 -13.33 -13.43 -15.42
CA GLY A 215 -14.02 -14.24 -14.42
C GLY A 215 -13.13 -14.65 -13.24
N TRP A 216 -13.47 -15.79 -12.63
CA TRP A 216 -12.60 -16.46 -11.67
C TRP A 216 -11.50 -17.22 -12.40
N GLY A 217 -10.25 -17.05 -12.00
CA GLY A 217 -9.16 -17.81 -12.60
C GLY A 217 -9.19 -19.30 -12.26
N THR A 218 -8.35 -20.06 -12.95
CA THR A 218 -8.15 -21.50 -12.75
C THR A 218 -6.71 -21.79 -12.36
N LYS A 219 -6.51 -22.93 -11.67
CA LYS A 219 -5.20 -23.34 -11.16
C LYS A 219 -4.12 -23.48 -12.25
N TYR A 220 -4.50 -23.84 -13.48
CA TYR A 220 -3.56 -24.24 -14.52
C TYR A 220 -3.65 -23.40 -15.80
N ASP A 221 -4.63 -22.49 -15.94
CA ASP A 221 -4.85 -21.75 -17.18
C ASP A 221 -4.89 -20.21 -16.98
N SER A 222 -4.82 -19.73 -15.73
CA SER A 222 -4.81 -18.29 -15.41
C SER A 222 -3.43 -17.80 -15.05
N PHE A 223 -2.68 -17.34 -16.07
CA PHE A 223 -1.31 -16.81 -15.94
C PHE A 223 -1.27 -15.28 -15.97
N TRP A 224 -2.17 -14.65 -15.25
CA TRP A 224 -2.33 -13.20 -15.25
C TRP A 224 -1.39 -12.52 -14.24
N CYS A 225 -1.02 -11.26 -14.49
CA CYS A 225 -0.29 -10.41 -13.53
C CYS A 225 -0.96 -10.40 -12.14
N CYS A 226 -2.30 -10.36 -12.10
CA CYS A 226 -3.12 -10.35 -10.90
C CYS A 226 -2.95 -11.60 -10.01
N TYR A 227 -2.59 -12.75 -10.59
CA TYR A 227 -2.28 -13.93 -9.77
C TYR A 227 -0.95 -13.77 -9.05
N GLY A 228 0.05 -13.16 -9.68
CA GLY A 228 1.33 -12.86 -9.05
C GLY A 228 1.17 -11.90 -7.86
N THR A 229 0.54 -10.76 -8.10
CA THR A 229 0.28 -9.76 -7.03
C THR A 229 -0.72 -10.25 -5.99
N GLY A 230 -1.71 -11.06 -6.38
CA GLY A 230 -2.65 -11.69 -5.47
C GLY A 230 -1.97 -12.63 -4.48
N ILE A 231 -1.11 -13.54 -4.96
CA ILE A 231 -0.31 -14.43 -4.09
C ILE A 231 0.54 -13.61 -3.11
N GLU A 232 1.21 -12.57 -3.61
CA GLU A 232 2.00 -11.69 -2.74
C GLU A 232 1.14 -11.00 -1.69
N SER A 233 -0.03 -10.48 -2.06
CA SER A 233 -0.97 -9.81 -1.15
C SER A 233 -1.40 -10.73 -0.01
N PHE A 234 -1.86 -11.94 -0.33
CA PHE A 234 -2.33 -12.89 0.69
C PHE A 234 -1.21 -13.47 1.54
N SER A 235 0.04 -13.48 1.04
CA SER A 235 1.20 -13.89 1.84
C SER A 235 1.61 -12.88 2.92
N LYS A 236 1.14 -11.62 2.81
CA LYS A 236 1.64 -10.50 3.62
C LYS A 236 0.56 -9.65 4.28
N LEU A 237 -0.63 -10.20 4.54
CA LEU A 237 -1.75 -9.48 5.17
C LEU A 237 -1.40 -8.81 6.53
N GLY A 238 -0.33 -9.24 7.20
CA GLY A 238 0.17 -8.65 8.44
C GLY A 238 1.21 -7.52 8.28
N ASP A 239 1.65 -7.18 7.06
CA ASP A 239 2.85 -6.36 6.82
C ASP A 239 2.73 -4.86 7.16
N SER A 240 1.49 -4.41 7.41
CA SER A 240 1.13 -3.01 7.64
C SER A 240 0.13 -2.84 8.78
N ILE A 241 0.13 -3.76 9.75
CA ILE A 241 -0.64 -3.61 10.99
C ILE A 241 0.08 -2.66 11.96
N TYR A 242 1.40 -2.83 12.10
CA TYR A 242 2.24 -2.20 13.11
C TYR A 242 3.42 -1.47 12.47
N PHE A 243 3.70 -0.23 12.91
CA PHE A 243 4.86 0.55 12.47
C PHE A 243 5.65 1.05 13.67
N GLU A 244 6.83 0.48 13.89
CA GLU A 244 7.78 0.92 14.90
C GLU A 244 8.39 2.29 14.53
N GLU A 245 8.67 3.07 15.56
CA GLU A 245 9.42 4.31 15.48
C GLU A 245 10.56 4.28 16.49
N LYS A 246 11.74 4.63 16.01
CA LYS A 246 12.91 4.83 16.84
C LYS A 246 12.75 6.14 17.61
N GLY A 247 13.03 6.10 18.90
CA GLY A 247 12.94 7.24 19.81
C GLY A 247 13.27 6.81 21.23
N ASP A 248 13.36 7.77 22.14
CA ASP A 248 13.44 7.53 23.58
C ASP A 248 12.35 8.37 24.29
N PRO A 249 11.21 7.79 24.67
CA PRO A 249 10.87 6.36 24.55
C PRO A 249 10.53 5.93 23.11
N PRO A 250 10.70 4.64 22.74
CA PRO A 250 10.30 4.12 21.43
C PRO A 250 8.77 4.19 21.25
N ALA A 251 8.31 4.25 20.00
CA ALA A 251 6.88 4.33 19.69
C ALA A 251 6.41 3.26 18.70
N LEU A 252 5.14 2.86 18.81
CA LEU A 252 4.48 1.90 17.93
C LEU A 252 3.17 2.49 17.41
N ASN A 253 3.02 2.60 16.10
CA ASN A 253 1.74 2.97 15.48
C ASN A 253 0.98 1.71 15.08
N ILE A 254 -0.25 1.59 15.55
CA ILE A 254 -1.19 0.54 15.17
C ILE A 254 -2.21 1.15 14.22
N ILE A 255 -2.14 0.76 12.95
CA ILE A 255 -2.97 1.37 11.90
C ILE A 255 -4.02 0.43 11.32
N GLN A 256 -3.91 -0.88 11.50
CA GLN A 256 -4.93 -1.83 11.08
C GLN A 256 -5.48 -2.62 12.27
N TYR A 257 -6.78 -2.87 12.22
CA TYR A 257 -7.50 -3.65 13.21
C TYR A 257 -7.74 -5.05 12.64
N ILE A 258 -6.75 -5.93 12.79
CA ILE A 258 -6.74 -7.35 12.36
C ILE A 258 -6.25 -8.24 13.51
N PRO A 259 -6.97 -9.31 13.92
CA PRO A 259 -6.55 -10.16 15.04
C PRO A 259 -5.12 -10.66 14.88
N SER A 260 -4.25 -10.33 15.83
CA SER A 260 -2.82 -10.59 15.72
C SER A 260 -2.11 -10.49 17.07
N THR A 261 -0.90 -11.05 17.14
CA THR A 261 0.03 -10.86 18.25
C THR A 261 1.36 -10.36 17.70
N TYR A 262 1.82 -9.24 18.23
CA TYR A 262 3.05 -8.60 17.83
C TYR A 262 4.05 -8.58 18.98
N ASN A 263 5.20 -9.21 18.76
CA ASN A 263 6.31 -9.22 19.71
C ASN A 263 7.23 -8.03 19.40
N TRP A 264 7.03 -6.93 20.12
CA TRP A 264 7.80 -5.72 19.98
C TRP A 264 9.09 -5.81 20.80
N LYS A 265 10.08 -6.49 20.22
CA LYS A 265 11.36 -6.79 20.87
C LYS A 265 12.11 -5.54 21.34
N ALA A 266 12.07 -4.47 20.55
CA ALA A 266 12.78 -3.22 20.85
C ALA A 266 12.29 -2.53 22.15
N ALA A 267 11.02 -2.70 22.51
CA ALA A 267 10.44 -2.18 23.75
C ALA A 267 10.20 -3.25 24.82
N GLY A 268 10.57 -4.51 24.56
CA GLY A 268 10.29 -5.62 25.47
C GLY A 268 8.79 -5.85 25.72
N LEU A 269 7.92 -5.49 24.77
CA LEU A 269 6.46 -5.58 24.89
C LEU A 269 5.86 -6.62 23.95
N THR A 270 4.73 -7.20 24.34
CA THR A 270 3.85 -7.98 23.46
C THR A 270 2.51 -7.26 23.34
N VAL A 271 2.06 -7.01 22.11
CA VAL A 271 0.77 -6.40 21.80
C VAL A 271 -0.12 -7.47 21.16
N THR A 272 -1.20 -7.84 21.84
CA THR A 272 -2.22 -8.74 21.31
C THR A 272 -3.48 -7.95 20.99
N GLN A 273 -3.98 -8.11 19.76
CA GLN A 273 -5.21 -7.52 19.27
C GLN A 273 -6.26 -8.61 19.05
N GLN A 274 -7.46 -8.38 19.56
CA GLN A 274 -8.64 -9.21 19.31
C GLN A 274 -9.78 -8.32 18.82
N ILE A 275 -10.60 -8.86 17.93
CA ILE A 275 -11.76 -8.16 17.39
C ILE A 275 -12.97 -9.01 17.68
N LYS A 276 -14.06 -8.38 18.12
CA LYS A 276 -15.34 -9.05 18.23
C LYS A 276 -15.80 -9.44 16.82
N THR A 277 -16.11 -10.71 16.61
CA THR A 277 -16.63 -11.20 15.33
C THR A 277 -17.79 -10.32 14.87
N LEU A 278 -17.68 -9.83 13.64
CA LEU A 278 -18.70 -8.96 13.03
C LEU A 278 -19.72 -9.80 12.26
N SER A 279 -20.95 -9.31 12.28
CA SER A 279 -22.06 -9.66 11.40
C SER A 279 -22.48 -8.43 10.59
N SER A 280 -23.24 -8.62 9.51
CA SER A 280 -23.73 -7.50 8.69
C SER A 280 -24.68 -6.55 9.42
N SER A 281 -25.19 -6.93 10.59
CA SER A 281 -26.07 -6.12 11.44
C SER A 281 -25.33 -5.36 12.55
N ASP A 282 -24.04 -5.64 12.77
CA ASP A 282 -23.27 -4.94 13.79
C ASP A 282 -22.98 -3.51 13.34
N GLN A 283 -23.40 -2.55 14.16
CA GLN A 283 -23.18 -1.12 13.92
C GLN A 283 -21.84 -0.62 14.48
N TYR A 284 -21.14 -1.45 15.26
CA TYR A 284 -19.94 -1.07 15.99
C TYR A 284 -18.81 -2.04 15.75
N LEU A 285 -17.61 -1.50 15.48
CA LEU A 285 -16.38 -2.30 15.48
C LEU A 285 -15.76 -2.28 16.88
N GLN A 286 -15.72 -3.44 17.54
CA GLN A 286 -15.16 -3.56 18.89
C GLN A 286 -13.82 -4.28 18.87
N ILE A 287 -12.80 -3.60 19.37
CA ILE A 287 -11.43 -4.11 19.40
C ILE A 287 -10.91 -4.11 20.83
N SER A 288 -10.23 -5.17 21.22
CA SER A 288 -9.55 -5.30 22.51
C SER A 288 -8.05 -5.49 22.30
N PHE A 289 -7.27 -4.70 23.01
CA PHE A 289 -5.82 -4.78 23.09
C PHE A 289 -5.38 -5.25 24.45
N SER A 290 -4.41 -6.16 24.48
CA SER A 290 -3.67 -6.54 25.67
C SER A 290 -2.19 -6.28 25.43
N ILE A 291 -1.60 -5.43 26.27
CA ILE A 291 -0.19 -5.06 26.21
C ILE A 291 0.47 -5.64 27.46
N SER A 292 1.41 -6.56 27.28
CA SER A 292 2.18 -7.16 28.37
C SER A 292 3.67 -6.88 28.23
N ALA A 293 4.32 -6.59 29.35
CA ALA A 293 5.77 -6.42 29.40
C ALA A 293 6.47 -7.75 29.64
N ASN A 294 7.56 -7.98 28.91
CA ASN A 294 8.47 -9.11 29.13
C ASN A 294 9.58 -8.75 30.14
N THR A 295 9.80 -7.45 30.38
CA THR A 295 10.83 -6.92 31.29
C THR A 295 10.28 -5.74 32.08
N SER A 296 10.74 -5.53 33.31
CA SER A 296 10.38 -4.35 34.11
C SER A 296 11.15 -3.10 33.65
N GLY A 297 10.46 -1.96 33.55
CA GLY A 297 11.10 -0.64 33.53
C GLY A 297 11.28 0.07 32.18
N GLN A 298 10.73 -0.44 31.05
CA GLN A 298 10.76 0.29 29.77
C GLN A 298 9.45 1.05 29.50
N THR A 299 9.55 2.35 29.29
CA THR A 299 8.45 3.20 28.82
C THR A 299 8.39 3.15 27.30
N ALA A 300 7.20 3.04 26.73
CA ALA A 300 6.98 3.09 25.29
C ALA A 300 5.66 3.80 24.97
N ASN A 301 5.59 4.43 23.80
CA ASN A 301 4.36 5.05 23.31
C ASN A 301 3.66 4.13 22.32
N ILE A 302 2.36 3.93 22.47
CA ILE A 302 1.53 3.21 21.50
C ILE A 302 0.48 4.16 20.97
N ASN A 303 0.48 4.36 19.66
CA ASN A 303 -0.45 5.20 18.92
C ASN A 303 -1.52 4.31 18.28
N PHE A 304 -2.77 4.47 18.68
CA PHE A 304 -3.93 3.78 18.10
C PHE A 304 -4.64 4.71 17.12
N ARG A 305 -4.78 4.33 15.84
CA ARG A 305 -5.50 5.12 14.84
C ARG A 305 -7.00 5.16 15.14
N ILE A 306 -7.61 6.32 15.27
CA ILE A 306 -9.08 6.41 15.26
C ILE A 306 -9.51 6.70 13.82
N PRO A 307 -10.15 5.75 13.11
CA PRO A 307 -10.46 5.88 11.69
C PRO A 307 -11.29 7.12 11.35
N SER A 308 -11.15 7.67 10.15
CA SER A 308 -12.00 8.80 9.69
C SER A 308 -13.49 8.49 9.62
N TRP A 309 -13.87 7.22 9.49
CA TRP A 309 -15.25 6.80 9.45
C TRP A 309 -15.90 6.67 10.84
N THR A 310 -15.14 6.82 11.93
CA THR A 310 -15.68 6.76 13.31
C THR A 310 -16.66 7.91 13.56
N PHE A 311 -17.87 7.57 14.00
CA PHE A 311 -18.87 8.53 14.44
C PHE A 311 -18.73 8.79 15.94
N ALA A 312 -18.69 10.06 16.36
CA ALA A 312 -18.46 10.40 17.77
C ALA A 312 -19.57 9.90 18.71
N ASP A 313 -20.79 9.72 18.18
CA ASP A 313 -21.89 9.12 18.93
C ASP A 313 -21.75 7.59 18.93
N GLY A 314 -21.64 7.01 20.12
CA GLY A 314 -21.43 5.57 20.31
C GLY A 314 -19.97 5.10 20.26
N ALA A 315 -19.03 5.90 19.73
CA ALA A 315 -17.61 5.58 19.81
C ALA A 315 -17.01 5.92 21.18
N GLY A 316 -16.17 5.02 21.71
CA GLY A 316 -15.59 5.20 23.04
C GLY A 316 -14.39 4.29 23.31
N ALA A 317 -13.68 4.61 24.39
CA ALA A 317 -12.50 3.87 24.82
C ALA A 317 -12.55 3.51 26.30
N THR A 318 -12.09 2.31 26.66
CA THR A 318 -11.91 1.91 28.07
C THR A 318 -10.49 1.40 28.31
N LEU A 319 -9.83 1.91 29.35
CA LEU A 319 -8.47 1.56 29.73
C LEU A 319 -8.48 0.89 31.11
N ASN A 320 -8.05 -0.37 31.17
CA ASN A 320 -8.06 -1.17 32.41
C ASN A 320 -9.44 -1.18 33.11
N GLY A 321 -10.52 -1.17 32.32
CA GLY A 321 -11.91 -1.12 32.82
C GLY A 321 -12.41 0.27 33.20
N LYS A 322 -11.55 1.31 33.16
CA LYS A 322 -11.95 2.70 33.35
C LYS A 322 -12.34 3.33 32.01
N ASP A 323 -13.52 3.94 31.97
CA ASP A 323 -13.98 4.70 30.82
C ASP A 323 -13.10 5.94 30.57
N LEU A 324 -12.68 6.13 29.32
CA LEU A 324 -11.95 7.31 28.85
C LEU A 324 -12.86 8.32 28.15
N GLY A 325 -14.14 7.99 27.95
CA GLY A 325 -15.12 8.82 27.26
C GLY A 325 -15.16 8.61 25.76
N SER A 326 -15.83 9.54 25.08
CA SER A 326 -16.00 9.50 23.62
C SER A 326 -14.70 9.79 22.89
N ILE A 327 -14.57 9.20 21.70
CA ILE A 327 -13.40 9.33 20.84
C ILE A 327 -13.81 9.92 19.48
N SER A 328 -12.91 10.66 18.86
CA SER A 328 -13.10 11.24 17.53
C SER A 328 -11.98 10.80 16.58
N PRO A 329 -12.22 10.84 15.25
CA PRO A 329 -11.18 10.57 14.25
C PRO A 329 -9.86 11.26 14.55
N GLY A 330 -8.75 10.52 14.40
CA GLY A 330 -7.47 10.98 14.94
C GLY A 330 -6.59 9.84 15.43
N LYS A 331 -5.96 10.02 16.58
CA LYS A 331 -5.19 8.98 17.26
C LYS A 331 -5.27 9.14 18.77
N ILE A 332 -5.22 8.01 19.47
CA ILE A 332 -5.01 7.97 20.92
C ILE A 332 -3.58 7.52 21.17
N VAL A 333 -2.85 8.27 21.99
CA VAL A 333 -1.48 7.93 22.39
C VAL A 333 -1.50 7.52 23.84
N LEU A 334 -1.02 6.32 24.13
CA LEU A 334 -0.84 5.83 25.50
C LEU A 334 0.64 5.54 25.75
N SER A 335 1.19 6.13 26.81
CA SER A 335 2.53 5.84 27.31
C SER A 335 2.43 4.74 28.36
N CYS A 336 3.07 3.58 28.17
CA CYS A 336 2.94 2.53 29.18
C CYS A 336 3.97 1.40 29.15
N LEU A 337 3.94 0.64 30.27
CA LEU A 337 4.61 -0.63 30.53
C LEU A 337 3.67 -1.83 30.23
N ALA A 338 2.39 -1.79 30.65
CA ALA A 338 1.40 -2.85 30.40
C ALA A 338 -0.03 -2.35 30.67
N PHE A 339 -1.00 -2.70 29.83
CA PHE A 339 -2.41 -2.31 30.00
C PHE A 339 -3.35 -3.13 29.11
N LYS A 340 -4.66 -3.02 29.37
CA LYS A 340 -5.74 -3.46 28.47
C LYS A 340 -6.51 -2.24 27.98
N LEU A 341 -6.68 -2.12 26.66
CA LEU A 341 -7.48 -1.08 26.03
C LEU A 341 -8.63 -1.73 25.26
N ARG A 342 -9.84 -1.20 25.34
CA ARG A 342 -10.91 -1.53 24.39
C ARG A 342 -11.32 -0.27 23.64
N LEU A 343 -11.49 -0.41 22.33
CA LEU A 343 -12.00 0.62 21.44
C LEU A 343 -13.31 0.15 20.84
N ILE A 344 -14.25 1.07 20.73
CA ILE A 344 -15.52 0.93 20.00
C ILE A 344 -15.56 2.08 19.02
N PHE A 345 -15.65 1.76 17.73
CA PHE A 345 -15.80 2.73 16.65
C PHE A 345 -17.21 2.73 16.09
#